data_AF-A0AB33A195-F1
#
_entry.id   AF-A0AB33A195-F1
#
_cell.length_a   1.000
_cell.length_b   1.000
_cell.length_c   1.000
_cell.angle_alpha   90.00
_cell.angle_beta   90.00
_cell.angle_gamma   90.00
#
_symmetry.space_group_name_H-M   'P 1'
#
loop_
_entity.id
_entity.type
_entity.pdbx_description
1 polymer ?
#
loop_
_entity_poly.entity_id
_entity_poly.type
_entity_poly.pdbx_seq_one_letter_code
_entity_poly.pdbx_strand_id
1 'polypeptide(L)'
;MKSEITIWRYMSIEKWLSLLTTNKLLFSRLDCFADKNEVSFVVTKMKKLMDSSLHNGLDHHLTALKTYMYASCWNMGDRECRSLWYAYTGDARLGVAIKTSVKSVYNSLNTTYLPNCYKIDYETGYNDPEMLQVVDFPLTIKQPEYASEKELRFLINKPNIRVGNSGEPAQPLPQPTILLEDCNLDILIENFMITPFAETWQAKAIEEASYNLLPKLKGKLLKSEIYEL
;
A
#
# COMPACT_ATOMS: atom_id res chain seq x y z
N MET A 1 -7.03 -3.48 -20.92
CA MET A 1 -6.48 -2.11 -20.89
C MET A 1 -6.04 -1.79 -19.47
N LYS A 2 -4.78 -2.07 -19.10
CA LYS A 2 -4.26 -1.61 -17.80
C LYS A 2 -3.91 -0.13 -17.98
N SER A 3 -4.63 0.72 -17.25
CA SER A 3 -4.73 2.17 -17.46
C SER A 3 -3.42 2.93 -17.23
N GLU A 4 -3.20 4.01 -17.98
CA GLU A 4 -2.12 5.01 -17.80
C GLU A 4 -2.33 5.92 -16.56
N ILE A 5 -3.03 5.43 -15.52
CA ILE A 5 -3.28 6.22 -14.31
C ILE A 5 -1.95 6.48 -13.61
N THR A 6 -1.59 7.75 -13.50
CA THR A 6 -0.46 8.22 -12.70
C THR A 6 -0.76 8.03 -11.22
N ILE A 7 0.23 7.51 -10.50
CA ILE A 7 0.16 7.24 -9.07
C ILE A 7 1.46 7.63 -8.37
N TRP A 8 1.34 7.90 -7.07
CA TRP A 8 2.43 8.30 -6.20
C TRP A 8 2.58 7.34 -5.04
N ARG A 9 3.82 6.99 -4.66
CA ARG A 9 4.09 6.26 -3.41
C ARG A 9 5.04 7.05 -2.53
N TYR A 10 4.50 7.53 -1.43
CA TYR A 10 5.24 8.17 -0.35
C TYR A 10 5.92 7.12 0.51
N MET A 11 7.18 7.34 0.87
CA MET A 11 7.91 6.47 1.77
C MET A 11 9.02 7.22 2.50
N SER A 12 9.27 6.79 3.72
CA SER A 12 10.40 7.19 4.54
C SER A 12 11.74 6.80 3.91
N ILE A 13 12.81 7.47 4.34
CA ILE A 13 14.15 7.31 3.76
C ILE A 13 14.69 5.87 3.87
N GLU A 14 14.42 5.14 4.96
CA GLU A 14 14.86 3.76 5.13
C GLU A 14 14.18 2.80 4.15
N LYS A 15 12.90 3.04 3.84
CA LYS A 15 12.16 2.27 2.83
C LYS A 15 12.66 2.57 1.43
N TRP A 16 13.02 3.82 1.15
CA TRP A 16 13.64 4.22 -0.11
C TRP A 16 14.99 3.53 -0.32
N LEU A 17 15.88 3.58 0.68
CA LEU A 17 17.17 2.91 0.62
C LEU A 17 17.02 1.39 0.49
N SER A 18 16.07 0.79 1.20
CA SER A 18 15.74 -0.63 1.06
C SER A 18 15.30 -0.97 -0.37
N LEU A 19 14.43 -0.16 -0.99
CA LEU A 19 14.01 -0.35 -2.38
C LEU A 19 15.20 -0.29 -3.35
N LEU A 20 16.04 0.75 -3.25
CA LEU A 20 17.17 0.96 -4.16
C LEU A 20 18.26 -0.11 -4.03
N THR A 21 18.47 -0.65 -2.82
CA THR A 21 19.52 -1.65 -2.56
C THR A 21 19.08 -3.08 -2.86
N THR A 22 17.78 -3.37 -2.73
CA THR A 22 17.25 -4.73 -2.89
C THR A 22 16.51 -4.95 -4.20
N ASN A 23 16.11 -3.89 -4.89
CA ASN A 23 15.17 -3.93 -6.02
C ASN A 23 13.85 -4.64 -5.67
N LYS A 24 13.39 -4.55 -4.42
CA LYS A 24 12.15 -5.20 -3.97
C LYS A 24 11.10 -4.20 -3.51
N LEU A 25 9.90 -4.32 -4.07
CA LEU A 25 8.74 -3.55 -3.68
C LEU A 25 8.13 -4.14 -2.40
N LEU A 26 8.04 -3.32 -1.36
CA LEU A 26 7.46 -3.72 -0.08
C LEU A 26 5.93 -3.72 -0.13
N PHE A 27 5.34 -4.80 0.33
CA PHE A 27 3.93 -4.92 0.69
C PHE A 27 3.82 -5.25 2.19
N SER A 28 2.94 -4.54 2.90
CA SER A 28 2.70 -4.74 4.32
C SER A 28 1.48 -5.62 4.52
N ARG A 29 1.55 -6.55 5.47
CA ARG A 29 0.38 -7.33 5.88
C ARG A 29 -0.68 -6.42 6.50
N LEU A 30 -1.95 -6.63 6.16
CA LEU A 30 -3.01 -5.68 6.51
C LEU A 30 -3.24 -5.52 8.02
N ASP A 31 -3.00 -6.56 8.82
CA ASP A 31 -3.07 -6.47 10.29
C ASP A 31 -2.01 -5.52 10.90
N CYS A 32 -0.95 -5.22 10.15
CA CYS A 32 0.15 -4.35 10.54
C CYS A 32 -0.05 -2.87 10.12
N PHE A 33 -1.17 -2.53 9.51
CA PHE A 33 -1.49 -1.14 9.15
C PHE A 33 -1.61 -0.25 10.39
N ALA A 34 -1.26 1.04 10.24
CA ALA A 34 -1.34 2.01 11.33
C ALA A 34 -2.80 2.30 11.70
N ASP A 35 -3.68 2.43 10.70
CA ASP A 35 -5.12 2.53 10.91
C ASP A 35 -5.70 1.15 11.26
N LYS A 36 -5.89 0.91 12.56
CA LYS A 36 -6.53 -0.32 13.05
C LYS A 36 -8.04 -0.36 12.79
N ASN A 37 -8.65 0.78 12.46
CA ASN A 37 -10.09 0.96 12.30
C ASN A 37 -10.56 0.98 10.85
N GLU A 38 -9.65 0.83 9.88
CA GLU A 38 -9.95 0.93 8.45
C GLU A 38 -11.15 0.07 8.02
N VAL A 39 -11.24 -1.14 8.60
CA VAL A 39 -12.33 -2.10 8.31
C VAL A 39 -13.46 -2.02 9.36
N SER A 40 -13.19 -1.47 10.54
CA SER A 40 -14.14 -1.55 11.67
C SER A 40 -15.37 -0.68 11.45
N PHE A 41 -15.26 0.43 10.72
CA PHE A 41 -16.39 1.32 10.43
C PHE A 41 -17.50 0.62 9.63
N VAL A 42 -17.16 0.05 8.47
CA VAL A 42 -18.15 -0.62 7.60
C VAL A 42 -18.70 -1.88 8.28
N VAL A 43 -17.86 -2.62 8.99
CA VAL A 43 -18.25 -3.83 9.73
C VAL A 43 -19.22 -3.50 10.87
N THR A 44 -18.96 -2.43 11.62
CA THR A 44 -19.85 -2.02 12.72
C THR A 44 -21.22 -1.62 12.20
N LYS A 45 -21.28 -0.93 11.06
CA LYS A 45 -22.55 -0.60 10.41
C LYS A 45 -23.28 -1.86 9.95
N MET A 46 -22.61 -2.76 9.25
CA MET A 46 -23.21 -3.96 8.69
C MET A 46 -23.64 -4.97 9.76
N LYS A 47 -22.90 -5.11 10.85
CA LYS A 47 -23.30 -5.95 12.00
C LYS A 47 -24.66 -5.59 12.57
N LYS A 48 -25.08 -4.31 12.51
CA LYS A 48 -26.41 -3.88 12.96
C LYS A 48 -27.54 -4.43 12.10
N LEU A 49 -27.24 -4.86 10.87
CA LEU A 49 -28.19 -5.43 9.91
C LEU A 49 -28.15 -6.96 9.90
N MET A 50 -27.24 -7.57 10.69
CA MET A 50 -27.05 -9.02 10.77
C MET A 50 -27.56 -9.56 12.10
N ASP A 51 -27.93 -10.84 12.12
CA ASP A 51 -28.14 -11.57 13.37
C ASP A 51 -26.84 -11.56 14.22
N SER A 52 -26.96 -11.17 15.48
CA SER A 52 -25.90 -11.19 16.49
C SER A 52 -25.19 -12.53 16.61
N SER A 53 -25.88 -13.64 16.34
CA SER A 53 -25.28 -14.99 16.35
C SER A 53 -24.13 -15.15 15.34
N LEU A 54 -24.11 -14.36 14.27
CA LEU A 54 -23.09 -14.39 13.21
C LEU A 54 -21.87 -13.49 13.49
N HIS A 55 -21.96 -12.58 14.47
CA HIS A 55 -20.93 -11.53 14.69
C HIS A 55 -19.55 -12.12 15.00
N ASN A 56 -19.49 -13.16 15.84
CA ASN A 56 -18.23 -13.79 16.22
C ASN A 56 -17.54 -14.47 15.03
N GLY A 57 -18.32 -15.13 14.16
CA GLY A 57 -17.80 -15.77 12.95
C GLY A 57 -17.21 -14.76 11.98
N LEU A 58 -17.91 -13.63 11.81
CA LEU A 58 -17.44 -12.52 10.99
C LEU A 58 -16.14 -11.89 11.54
N ASP A 59 -16.05 -11.66 12.84
CA ASP A 59 -14.83 -11.11 13.46
C ASP A 59 -13.64 -12.04 13.30
N HIS A 60 -13.86 -13.34 13.47
CA HIS A 60 -12.83 -14.34 13.24
C HIS A 60 -12.38 -14.36 11.78
N HIS A 61 -13.32 -14.33 10.83
CA HIS A 61 -13.05 -14.29 9.40
C HIS A 61 -12.22 -13.05 9.01
N LEU A 62 -12.64 -11.86 9.43
CA LEU A 62 -11.94 -10.61 9.11
C LEU A 62 -10.56 -10.51 9.76
N THR A 63 -10.42 -11.02 10.99
CA THR A 63 -9.13 -11.11 11.66
C THR A 63 -8.20 -12.03 10.89
N ALA A 64 -8.66 -13.22 10.50
CA ALA A 64 -7.89 -14.15 9.70
C ALA A 64 -7.51 -13.53 8.34
N LEU A 65 -8.47 -12.93 7.63
CA LEU A 65 -8.29 -12.30 6.32
C LEU A 65 -7.10 -11.32 6.30
N LYS A 66 -6.99 -10.47 7.33
CA LYS A 66 -5.89 -9.50 7.44
C LYS A 66 -4.50 -10.12 7.62
N THR A 67 -4.41 -11.40 8.00
CA THR A 67 -3.13 -12.11 8.26
C THR A 67 -2.54 -12.82 7.03
N TYR A 68 -3.25 -12.83 5.90
CA TYR A 68 -2.75 -13.42 4.65
C TYR A 68 -2.92 -12.51 3.42
N MET A 69 -3.38 -11.28 3.66
CA MET A 69 -3.50 -10.23 2.67
C MET A 69 -2.41 -9.18 2.90
N TYR A 70 -1.72 -8.83 1.81
CA TYR A 70 -0.65 -7.85 1.78
C TYR A 70 -1.01 -6.71 0.85
N ALA A 71 -0.62 -5.49 1.22
CA ALA A 71 -0.96 -4.30 0.47
C ALA A 71 0.25 -3.40 0.23
N SER A 72 0.30 -2.84 -0.99
CA SER A 72 1.12 -1.68 -1.34
C SER A 72 0.18 -0.54 -1.71
N CYS A 73 0.20 0.52 -0.90
CA CYS A 73 -0.69 1.67 -1.04
C CYS A 73 -0.03 2.80 -1.83
N TRP A 74 -0.80 3.39 -2.73
CA TRP A 74 -0.41 4.47 -3.63
C TRP A 74 -1.51 5.54 -3.62
N ASN A 75 -1.16 6.75 -4.01
CA ASN A 75 -2.08 7.88 -4.17
C ASN A 75 -2.31 8.14 -5.65
N MET A 76 -3.56 8.29 -6.09
CA MET A 76 -3.90 8.62 -7.49
C MET A 76 -4.14 10.12 -7.72
N GLY A 77 -3.61 10.98 -6.84
CA GLY A 77 -3.74 12.43 -6.96
C GLY A 77 -2.93 12.99 -8.13
N ASP A 78 -3.46 14.04 -8.76
CA ASP A 78 -2.78 14.74 -9.85
C ASP A 78 -1.51 15.48 -9.38
N ARG A 79 -1.50 15.86 -8.10
CA ARG A 79 -0.43 16.58 -7.42
C ARG A 79 -0.02 15.84 -6.15
N GLU A 80 1.11 16.25 -5.60
CA GLU A 80 1.54 15.71 -4.31
C GLU A 80 0.55 16.05 -3.18
N CYS A 81 0.51 15.17 -2.17
CA CYS A 81 -0.37 15.31 -1.02
C CYS A 81 0.44 15.57 0.25
N ARG A 82 0.26 16.77 0.83
CA ARG A 82 0.94 17.19 2.05
C ARG A 82 0.75 16.21 3.21
N SER A 83 -0.48 15.78 3.49
CA SER A 83 -0.78 14.87 4.60
C SER A 83 -0.11 13.51 4.43
N LEU A 84 0.03 13.00 3.21
CA LEU A 84 0.73 11.74 2.94
C LEU A 84 2.24 11.85 3.18
N TRP A 85 2.86 13.01 2.92
CA TRP A 85 4.23 13.23 3.36
C TRP A 85 4.36 13.04 4.87
N TYR A 86 3.51 13.72 5.67
CA TYR A 86 3.52 13.56 7.14
C TYR A 86 3.30 12.09 7.56
N ALA A 87 2.28 11.44 7.01
CA ALA A 87 1.91 10.08 7.39
C ALA A 87 3.01 9.04 7.09
N TYR A 88 3.72 9.18 5.97
CA TYR A 88 4.68 8.16 5.51
C TYR A 88 6.14 8.42 5.87
N THR A 89 6.50 9.65 6.24
CA THR A 89 7.89 10.02 6.58
C THR A 89 8.12 10.22 8.08
N GLY A 90 7.07 10.12 8.90
CA GLY A 90 7.15 10.25 10.35
C GLY A 90 7.66 11.62 10.80
N ASP A 91 8.06 11.75 12.06
CA ASP A 91 8.46 13.04 12.65
C ASP A 91 9.69 13.65 11.98
N ALA A 92 10.59 12.82 11.46
CA ALA A 92 11.79 13.29 10.76
C ALA A 92 11.44 14.01 9.45
N ARG A 93 10.27 13.74 8.87
CA ARG A 93 9.84 14.27 7.57
C ARG A 93 10.79 13.96 6.41
N LEU A 94 11.67 12.96 6.58
CA LEU A 94 12.66 12.55 5.60
C LEU A 94 12.16 11.36 4.78
N GLY A 95 12.18 11.52 3.46
CA GLY A 95 11.76 10.48 2.54
C GLY A 95 11.59 10.98 1.12
N VAL A 96 10.96 10.14 0.30
CA VAL A 96 10.71 10.40 -1.12
C VAL A 96 9.29 10.01 -1.50
N ALA A 97 8.84 10.51 -2.65
CA ALA A 97 7.66 10.06 -3.34
C ALA A 97 8.05 9.57 -4.72
N ILE A 98 7.75 8.31 -5.05
CA ILE A 98 7.87 7.78 -6.41
C ILE A 98 6.64 8.22 -7.19
N LYS A 99 6.82 8.73 -8.40
CA LYS A 99 5.75 8.99 -9.37
C LYS A 99 5.90 8.00 -10.53
N THR A 100 4.83 7.28 -10.84
CA THR A 100 4.80 6.23 -11.86
C THR A 100 3.37 6.01 -12.37
N SER A 101 3.12 4.97 -13.15
CA SER A 101 1.80 4.54 -13.56
C SER A 101 1.42 3.15 -13.05
N VAL A 102 0.12 2.85 -12.95
CA VAL A 102 -0.39 1.51 -12.62
C VAL A 102 0.19 0.45 -13.56
N LYS A 103 0.30 0.77 -14.86
CA LYS A 103 0.90 -0.08 -15.89
C LYS A 103 2.38 -0.35 -15.60
N SER A 104 3.15 0.68 -15.25
CA SER A 104 4.58 0.55 -14.92
C SER A 104 4.79 -0.27 -13.65
N VAL A 105 3.94 -0.16 -12.63
CA VAL A 105 3.98 -1.06 -11.46
C VAL A 105 3.84 -2.52 -11.91
N TYR A 106 2.81 -2.84 -12.69
CA TYR A 106 2.62 -4.20 -13.19
C TYR A 106 3.77 -4.71 -14.06
N ASN A 107 4.31 -3.86 -14.94
CA ASN A 107 5.41 -4.25 -15.82
C ASN A 107 6.74 -4.35 -15.09
N SER A 108 6.89 -3.67 -13.95
CA SER A 108 8.10 -3.73 -13.13
C SER A 108 8.15 -4.98 -12.27
N LEU A 109 7.00 -5.49 -11.81
CA LEU A 109 6.93 -6.59 -10.84
C LEU A 109 7.29 -7.93 -11.48
N ASN A 110 8.21 -8.64 -10.83
CA ASN A 110 8.53 -10.04 -11.11
C ASN A 110 8.07 -10.89 -9.92
N THR A 111 6.79 -11.24 -9.91
CA THR A 111 6.15 -11.91 -8.78
C THR A 111 5.37 -13.17 -9.22
N THR A 112 5.36 -14.18 -8.34
CA THR A 112 4.48 -15.35 -8.48
C THR A 112 3.02 -14.99 -8.24
N TYR A 113 2.74 -14.00 -7.40
CA TYR A 113 1.39 -13.60 -7.01
C TYR A 113 1.09 -12.20 -7.54
N LEU A 114 0.54 -12.13 -8.76
CA LEU A 114 0.19 -10.85 -9.36
C LEU A 114 -0.83 -10.11 -8.49
N PRO A 115 -0.57 -8.85 -8.09
CA PRO A 115 -1.49 -8.12 -7.24
C PRO A 115 -2.75 -7.70 -7.97
N ASN A 116 -3.89 -7.77 -7.29
CA ASN A 116 -5.11 -7.09 -7.71
C ASN A 116 -5.00 -5.60 -7.36
N CYS A 117 -5.47 -4.73 -8.26
CA CYS A 117 -5.38 -3.29 -8.09
C CYS A 117 -6.79 -2.71 -7.85
N TYR A 118 -6.98 -2.07 -6.70
CA TYR A 118 -8.26 -1.50 -6.30
C TYR A 118 -8.13 -0.01 -5.99
N LYS A 119 -9.11 0.77 -6.43
CA LYS A 119 -9.34 2.10 -5.87
C LYS A 119 -10.05 1.92 -4.53
N ILE A 120 -9.62 2.69 -3.53
CA ILE A 120 -10.28 2.67 -2.23
C ILE A 120 -11.56 3.46 -2.31
N ASP A 121 -12.62 2.83 -1.82
CA ASP A 121 -13.91 3.45 -1.68
C ASP A 121 -14.07 4.09 -0.30
N TYR A 122 -14.65 5.28 -0.31
CA TYR A 122 -14.90 6.11 0.85
C TYR A 122 -16.41 6.33 1.06
N GLU A 123 -17.26 5.68 0.26
CA GLU A 123 -18.71 5.76 0.39
C GLU A 123 -19.25 5.02 1.61
N THR A 124 -20.36 5.53 2.15
CA THR A 124 -21.02 4.99 3.35
C THR A 124 -22.33 4.26 3.03
N GLY A 125 -22.69 4.15 1.75
CA GLY A 125 -23.99 3.65 1.28
C GLY A 125 -24.21 2.14 1.42
N TYR A 126 -23.21 1.39 1.85
CA TYR A 126 -23.29 -0.07 1.94
C TYR A 126 -24.27 -0.54 3.02
N ASN A 127 -25.25 -1.36 2.61
CA ASN A 127 -26.32 -1.87 3.47
C ASN A 127 -26.55 -3.38 3.30
N ASP A 128 -25.74 -4.07 2.51
CA ASP A 128 -25.79 -5.52 2.32
C ASP A 128 -24.63 -6.19 3.07
N PRO A 129 -24.88 -6.89 4.18
CA PRO A 129 -23.84 -7.57 4.93
C PRO A 129 -23.20 -8.75 4.20
N GLU A 130 -23.84 -9.31 3.16
CA GLU A 130 -23.25 -10.40 2.36
C GLU A 130 -21.95 -9.96 1.66
N MET A 131 -21.81 -8.66 1.39
CA MET A 131 -20.59 -8.06 0.82
C MET A 131 -19.34 -8.30 1.69
N LEU A 132 -19.47 -8.49 3.01
CA LEU A 132 -18.34 -8.80 3.88
C LEU A 132 -17.74 -10.20 3.67
N GLN A 133 -18.43 -11.07 2.94
CA GLN A 133 -17.92 -12.38 2.55
C GLN A 133 -17.02 -12.31 1.30
N VAL A 134 -17.09 -11.21 0.55
CA VAL A 134 -16.22 -10.97 -0.61
C VAL A 134 -14.84 -10.58 -0.10
N VAL A 135 -13.84 -11.44 -0.34
CA VAL A 135 -12.46 -11.32 0.20
C VAL A 135 -11.89 -9.91 0.09
N ASP A 136 -12.06 -9.24 -1.05
CA ASP A 136 -11.43 -7.94 -1.29
C ASP A 136 -12.26 -6.75 -0.77
N PHE A 137 -13.59 -6.88 -0.70
CA PHE A 137 -14.51 -5.79 -0.32
C PHE A 137 -14.17 -5.11 1.03
N PRO A 138 -14.01 -5.84 2.15
CA PRO A 138 -13.69 -5.19 3.42
C PRO A 138 -12.28 -4.58 3.44
N LEU A 139 -11.43 -4.87 2.45
CA LEU A 139 -10.04 -4.42 2.36
C LEU A 139 -9.86 -3.23 1.41
N THR A 140 -10.93 -2.86 0.70
CA THR A 140 -10.96 -1.79 -0.29
C THR A 140 -11.86 -0.62 0.11
N ILE A 141 -12.29 -0.57 1.37
CA ILE A 141 -13.13 0.49 1.94
C ILE A 141 -12.39 1.19 3.06
N LYS A 142 -12.58 2.50 3.16
CA LYS A 142 -12.03 3.35 4.22
C LYS A 142 -13.04 4.43 4.62
N GLN A 143 -12.82 5.06 5.77
CA GLN A 143 -13.73 6.10 6.25
C GLN A 143 -13.65 7.37 5.38
N PRO A 144 -14.76 8.11 5.17
CA PRO A 144 -14.80 9.32 4.34
C PRO A 144 -13.73 10.37 4.66
N GLU A 145 -13.32 10.46 5.92
CA GLU A 145 -12.31 11.40 6.44
C GLU A 145 -10.93 11.19 5.77
N TYR A 146 -10.68 10.00 5.21
CA TYR A 146 -9.46 9.67 4.48
C TYR A 146 -9.58 9.88 2.96
N ALA A 147 -10.70 10.36 2.44
CA ALA A 147 -10.92 10.52 0.99
C ALA A 147 -9.88 11.41 0.30
N SER A 148 -9.26 12.34 1.04
CA SER A 148 -8.15 13.16 0.53
C SER A 148 -6.91 12.35 0.12
N GLU A 149 -6.75 11.14 0.65
CA GLU A 149 -5.65 10.24 0.31
C GLU A 149 -5.75 9.68 -1.11
N LYS A 150 -6.95 9.72 -1.73
CA LYS A 150 -7.21 9.20 -3.09
C LYS A 150 -6.49 7.86 -3.31
N GLU A 151 -6.72 6.90 -2.42
CA GLU A 151 -5.86 5.73 -2.29
C GLU A 151 -6.14 4.69 -3.38
N LEU A 152 -5.08 4.06 -3.86
CA LEU A 152 -5.06 2.90 -4.74
C LEU A 152 -4.21 1.81 -4.07
N ARG A 153 -4.74 0.59 -3.96
CA ARG A 153 -4.04 -0.55 -3.36
C ARG A 153 -3.73 -1.62 -4.39
N PHE A 154 -2.49 -2.09 -4.36
CA PHE A 154 -2.12 -3.39 -4.90
C PHE A 154 -2.21 -4.41 -3.78
N LEU A 155 -3.15 -5.35 -3.88
CA LEU A 155 -3.39 -6.42 -2.91
C LEU A 155 -2.84 -7.76 -3.41
N ILE A 156 -2.03 -8.41 -2.58
CA ILE A 156 -1.53 -9.77 -2.80
C ILE A 156 -2.15 -10.68 -1.75
N ASN A 157 -2.88 -11.70 -2.22
CA ASN A 157 -3.27 -12.82 -1.39
C ASN A 157 -2.15 -13.86 -1.42
N LYS A 158 -1.51 -14.09 -0.27
CA LYS A 158 -0.49 -15.13 -0.13
C LYS A 158 -1.10 -16.28 0.67
N PRO A 159 -1.30 -17.46 0.05
CA PRO A 159 -1.93 -18.60 0.72
C PRO A 159 -1.24 -18.91 2.06
N ASN A 160 -2.02 -18.92 3.13
CA ASN A 160 -1.58 -19.20 4.49
C ASN A 160 -1.89 -20.63 4.94
N ILE A 161 -2.16 -21.52 3.99
CA ILE A 161 -2.48 -22.91 4.24
C ILE A 161 -1.46 -23.77 3.52
N ARG A 162 -0.82 -24.69 4.25
CA ARG A 162 -0.23 -25.88 3.64
C ARG A 162 -1.35 -26.88 3.42
N VAL A 163 -1.61 -27.22 2.16
CA VAL A 163 -2.39 -28.43 1.86
C VAL A 163 -1.49 -29.60 2.22
N GLY A 164 -1.84 -30.33 3.28
CA GLY A 164 -1.14 -31.56 3.65
C GLY A 164 -1.35 -32.65 2.60
N ASN A 165 -0.73 -33.81 2.80
CA ASN A 165 -1.12 -34.99 2.05
C ASN A 165 -2.61 -35.29 2.29
N SER A 166 -3.25 -35.99 1.35
CA SER A 166 -4.67 -36.35 1.44
C SER A 166 -5.04 -36.90 2.82
N GLY A 167 -5.90 -36.19 3.56
CA GLY A 167 -6.40 -36.59 4.88
C GLY A 167 -5.89 -35.76 6.07
N GLU A 168 -4.89 -34.90 5.89
CA GLU A 168 -4.45 -33.99 6.96
C GLU A 168 -5.19 -32.63 6.92
N PRO A 169 -5.58 -32.07 8.08
CA PRO A 169 -6.14 -30.72 8.15
C PRO A 169 -5.12 -29.69 7.65
N ALA A 170 -5.63 -28.70 6.91
CA ALA A 170 -4.89 -27.48 6.58
C ALA A 170 -4.25 -26.87 7.84
N GLN A 171 -2.93 -26.76 7.85
CA GLN A 171 -2.20 -26.11 8.95
C GLN A 171 -1.96 -24.62 8.60
N PRO A 172 -2.24 -23.67 9.51
CA PRO A 172 -1.89 -22.28 9.33
C PRO A 172 -0.37 -22.13 9.16
N LEU A 173 0.03 -21.47 8.09
CA LEU A 173 1.41 -21.06 7.86
C LEU A 173 1.60 -19.65 8.44
N PRO A 174 2.48 -19.46 9.45
CA PRO A 174 2.82 -18.12 9.88
C PRO A 174 3.44 -17.36 8.71
N GLN A 175 2.75 -16.31 8.28
CA GLN A 175 3.18 -15.44 7.20
C GLN A 175 4.06 -14.31 7.76
N PRO A 176 5.08 -13.83 7.04
CA PRO A 176 5.86 -12.67 7.48
C PRO A 176 4.98 -11.42 7.50
N THR A 177 5.28 -10.44 8.35
CA THR A 177 4.52 -9.16 8.37
C THR A 177 4.80 -8.29 7.14
N ILE A 178 5.92 -8.54 6.47
CA ILE A 178 6.37 -7.85 5.26
C ILE A 178 6.57 -8.88 4.14
N LEU A 179 6.07 -8.54 2.95
CA LEU A 179 6.34 -9.25 1.72
C LEU A 179 7.17 -8.33 0.81
N LEU A 180 8.26 -8.86 0.26
CA LEU A 180 9.17 -8.14 -0.63
C LEU A 180 9.14 -8.80 -2.00
N GLU A 181 8.58 -8.13 -2.99
CA GLU A 181 8.45 -8.64 -4.36
C GLU A 181 9.50 -8.01 -5.27
N ASP A 182 10.20 -8.83 -6.05
CA ASP A 182 11.21 -8.33 -6.99
C ASP A 182 10.60 -7.38 -8.01
N CYS A 183 11.30 -6.29 -8.31
CA CYS A 183 10.84 -5.29 -9.27
C CYS A 183 11.98 -4.66 -10.07
N ASN A 184 11.70 -4.27 -11.30
CA ASN A 184 12.61 -3.50 -12.13
C ASN A 184 12.45 -2.00 -11.86
N LEU A 185 13.44 -1.38 -11.21
CA LEU A 185 13.42 0.02 -10.83
C LEU A 185 13.45 0.99 -12.03
N ASP A 186 13.99 0.58 -13.18
CA ASP A 186 14.02 1.41 -14.38
C ASP A 186 12.60 1.65 -14.93
N ILE A 187 11.72 0.67 -14.72
CA ILE A 187 10.31 0.70 -15.11
C ILE A 187 9.48 1.30 -13.98
N LEU A 188 9.70 0.85 -12.74
CA LEU A 188 8.90 1.28 -11.59
C LEU A 188 9.05 2.79 -11.34
N ILE A 189 10.26 3.32 -11.41
CA ILE A 189 10.56 4.71 -11.05
C ILE A 189 10.67 5.54 -12.33
N GLU A 190 9.53 6.06 -12.79
CA GLU A 190 9.51 7.02 -13.89
C GLU A 190 10.10 8.36 -13.42
N ASN A 191 9.63 8.82 -12.26
CA ASN A 191 10.14 9.99 -11.57
C ASN A 191 10.14 9.79 -10.06
N PHE A 192 10.87 10.63 -9.34
CA PHE A 192 10.77 10.69 -7.88
C PHE A 192 10.92 12.13 -7.39
N MET A 193 10.45 12.37 -6.18
CA MET A 193 10.52 13.66 -5.50
C MET A 193 11.10 13.43 -4.11
N ILE A 194 11.98 14.33 -3.68
CA ILE A 194 12.44 14.36 -2.29
C ILE A 194 11.47 15.24 -1.52
N THR A 195 11.14 14.82 -0.30
CA THR A 195 10.28 15.55 0.64
C THR A 195 10.58 17.07 0.64
N PRO A 196 9.57 17.96 0.51
CA PRO A 196 9.80 19.41 0.53
C PRO A 196 10.17 19.96 1.92
N PHE A 197 10.12 19.10 2.94
CA PHE A 197 10.36 19.45 4.34
C PHE A 197 11.81 19.23 4.77
N ALA A 198 12.65 18.69 3.88
CA ALA A 198 14.06 18.46 4.15
C ALA A 198 14.84 19.78 4.06
N GLU A 199 15.79 19.98 4.97
CA GLU A 199 16.79 21.03 4.83
C GLU A 199 17.62 20.81 3.56
N THR A 200 18.23 21.88 3.04
CA THR A 200 18.98 21.82 1.76
C THR A 200 20.06 20.73 1.78
N TRP A 201 20.80 20.58 2.89
CA TRP A 201 21.84 19.56 2.99
C TRP A 201 21.27 18.13 3.07
N GLN A 202 20.10 17.95 3.69
CA GLN A 202 19.41 16.65 3.77
C GLN A 202 18.89 16.24 2.39
N ALA A 203 18.24 17.17 1.68
CA ALA A 203 17.75 16.91 0.33
C ALA A 203 18.91 16.54 -0.61
N LYS A 204 20.02 17.29 -0.54
CA LYS A 204 21.22 16.99 -1.32
C LYS A 204 21.82 15.63 -0.98
N ALA A 205 21.89 15.27 0.31
CA ALA A 205 22.40 13.96 0.73
C ALA A 205 21.51 12.80 0.22
N ILE A 206 20.18 12.94 0.28
CA ILE A 206 19.24 11.96 -0.25
C ILE A 206 19.39 11.83 -1.77
N GLU A 207 19.52 12.95 -2.47
CA GLU A 207 19.73 12.98 -3.92
C GLU A 207 21.02 12.26 -4.33
N GLU A 208 22.16 12.63 -3.74
CA GLU A 208 23.46 12.04 -4.05
C GLU A 208 23.49 10.54 -3.72
N ALA A 209 22.94 10.14 -2.57
CA ALA A 209 22.82 8.72 -2.21
C ALA A 209 21.97 7.96 -3.23
N SER A 210 20.85 8.54 -3.67
CA SER A 210 19.98 7.94 -4.69
C SER A 210 20.71 7.73 -6.00
N TYR A 211 21.49 8.71 -6.47
CA TYR A 211 22.27 8.60 -7.70
C TYR A 211 23.44 7.63 -7.59
N ASN A 212 24.04 7.49 -6.42
CA ASN A 212 25.11 6.52 -6.19
C ASN A 212 24.58 5.09 -6.19
N LEU A 213 23.41 4.86 -5.59
CA LEU A 213 22.77 3.54 -5.56
C LEU A 213 22.13 3.15 -6.90
N LEU A 214 21.52 4.12 -7.60
CA LEU A 214 20.88 3.90 -8.90
C LEU A 214 21.17 5.08 -9.84
N PRO A 215 22.30 5.07 -10.58
CA PRO A 215 22.71 6.17 -11.45
C PRO A 215 21.69 6.59 -12.52
N LYS A 216 20.80 5.68 -12.92
CA LYS A 216 19.70 5.92 -13.87
C LYS A 216 18.60 6.84 -13.33
N LEU A 217 18.64 7.21 -12.06
CA LEU A 217 17.75 8.23 -11.48
C LEU A 217 18.13 9.66 -11.85
N LYS A 218 19.34 9.91 -12.37
CA LYS A 218 19.75 11.24 -12.82
C LYS A 218 18.79 11.76 -13.90
N GLY A 219 18.27 12.97 -13.68
CA GLY A 219 17.27 13.59 -14.55
C GLY A 219 15.81 13.17 -14.28
N LYS A 220 15.57 12.28 -13.31
CA LYS A 220 14.21 11.85 -12.90
C LYS A 220 13.67 12.59 -11.68
N LEU A 221 14.48 13.43 -11.03
CA LEU A 221 14.07 14.18 -9.84
C LEU A 221 13.09 15.31 -10.20
N LEU A 222 11.95 15.34 -9.53
CA LEU A 222 10.93 16.39 -9.63
C LEU A 222 11.10 17.40 -8.50
N LYS A 223 10.72 18.65 -8.79
CA LYS A 223 10.56 19.69 -7.77
C LYS A 223 9.16 19.58 -7.16
N SER A 224 9.09 19.76 -5.85
CA SER A 224 7.83 19.89 -5.13
C SER A 224 7.11 21.19 -5.51
N GLU A 225 5.77 21.13 -5.55
CA GLU A 225 4.86 22.26 -5.69
C GLU A 225 4.42 22.81 -4.32
N ILE A 226 4.69 22.09 -3.23
CA ILE A 226 4.47 22.59 -1.86
C ILE A 226 5.56 23.61 -1.55
N TYR A 227 5.16 24.87 -1.43
CA TYR A 227 5.99 25.94 -0.91
C TYR A 227 5.74 26.09 0.58
N GLU A 228 6.70 25.68 1.40
CA GLU A 228 6.75 26.05 2.82
C GLU A 228 7.96 26.96 3.02
N LEU A 229 7.67 28.19 3.42
CA LEU A 229 8.62 29.26 3.71
C LEU A 229 9.31 29.03 5.05
#